data_AF-A0A9E5FJI5-F1
#
_entry.id   AF-A0A9E5FJI5-F1
#
_cell.length_a   1.000
_cell.length_b   1.000
_cell.length_c   1.000
_cell.angle_alpha   90.00
_cell.angle_beta   90.00
_cell.angle_gamma   90.00
#
_symmetry.space_group_name_H-M   'P 1'
#
loop_
_entity.id
_entity.type
_entity.pdbx_description
1 polymer ?
#
loop_
_entity_poly.entity_id
_entity_poly.type
_entity_poly.pdbx_seq_one_letter_code
_entity_poly.pdbx_strand_id
1 'polypeptide(L)'
;HELLAAHSVPSSGTLTVRYVATKGAAIGGLVSGQSYTLHYLDAARIQLYPVGTTTPVAISGTPGVNDVSVLQQNINIAPDTVYYAQVDSNQTIRLATSPANVAAGTFVTVAALESALGTTHGLFTPSVTTDFTSTIDTLTTGDDSLTFTKGHSFSTGDKVLYTASGTAIGSLTNGSYYEVVVIDPTTIQLRAVGGSSIIDLSGSLSGTNQLTYQVPLSKTVYPNAIRFDDARVIQGDRVLYSKDPSTASSIGLVDGTIYRVVRPSSTHIQLVEKYADASSVSGNAILFANPHGFVNGEKVVYSYVPSGTFGRVLVDAYAIVDSSTQIRLSATSGSSTAMTLPTSRIDMLPYVRTPLISLVGSGLDGSHSITKMTIANNDPVKYTSVPGCV
;
A
#
# COMPACT_ATOMS: atom_id res chain seq x y z
N HIS A 1 3.73 -12.12 30.72
CA HIS A 1 5.03 -12.04 31.42
C HIS A 1 6.05 -12.95 30.74
N GLU A 2 5.77 -14.25 30.55
CA GLU A 2 6.59 -15.15 29.67
C GLU A 2 6.81 -14.59 28.25
N LEU A 3 5.80 -13.96 27.66
CA LEU A 3 5.91 -13.23 26.39
C LEU A 3 6.95 -12.08 26.40
N LEU A 4 7.10 -11.35 27.51
CA LEU A 4 8.01 -10.20 27.57
C LEU A 4 9.49 -10.64 27.62
N ALA A 5 9.77 -11.77 28.27
CA ALA A 5 11.10 -12.39 28.30
C ALA A 5 11.48 -12.99 26.93
N ALA A 6 10.51 -13.56 26.20
CA ALA A 6 10.71 -14.10 24.85
C ALA A 6 11.01 -13.03 23.79
N HIS A 7 10.58 -11.77 24.02
CA HIS A 7 10.78 -10.65 23.10
C HIS A 7 12.01 -9.78 23.38
N SER A 8 12.96 -10.24 24.21
CA SER A 8 14.23 -9.55 24.47
C SER A 8 14.07 -8.10 24.98
N VAL A 9 12.99 -7.81 25.70
CA VAL A 9 12.81 -6.49 26.33
C VAL A 9 13.91 -6.32 27.39
N PRO A 10 14.75 -5.27 27.30
CA PRO A 10 15.90 -5.13 28.19
C PRO A 10 15.46 -5.02 29.66
N SER A 11 16.15 -5.76 30.54
CA SER A 11 15.92 -5.77 32.00
C SER A 11 16.23 -4.44 32.69
N SER A 12 16.83 -3.50 31.98
CA SER A 12 17.03 -2.11 32.38
C SER A 12 16.70 -1.20 31.20
N GLY A 13 15.60 -0.45 31.33
CA GLY A 13 15.11 0.45 30.28
C GLY A 13 13.66 0.86 30.51
N THR A 14 13.32 2.08 30.09
CA THR A 14 11.98 2.65 30.19
C THR A 14 11.19 2.30 28.92
N LEU A 15 10.43 1.20 28.93
CA LEU A 15 9.54 0.87 27.82
C LEU A 15 8.20 1.60 27.99
N THR A 16 7.73 2.28 26.95
CA THR A 16 6.37 2.84 26.94
C THR A 16 5.41 1.87 26.24
N VAL A 17 4.35 1.48 26.94
CA VAL A 17 3.29 0.59 26.46
C VAL A 17 1.94 1.30 26.49
N ARG A 18 1.02 0.94 25.61
CA ARG A 18 -0.37 1.39 25.62
C ARG A 18 -1.25 0.28 26.20
N TYR A 19 -2.07 0.60 27.20
CA TYR A 19 -3.05 -0.35 27.74
C TYR A 19 -4.33 -0.33 26.92
N VAL A 20 -4.87 -1.49 26.58
CA VAL A 20 -6.16 -1.61 25.89
C VAL A 20 -6.97 -2.75 26.52
N ALA A 21 -8.19 -2.44 26.94
CA ALA A 21 -9.20 -3.45 27.26
C ALA A 21 -10.01 -3.77 26.00
N THR A 22 -9.89 -4.99 25.47
CA THR A 22 -10.49 -5.39 24.18
C THR A 22 -11.78 -6.20 24.35
N LYS A 23 -12.03 -6.76 25.55
CA LYS A 23 -13.27 -7.48 25.88
C LYS A 23 -13.49 -7.47 27.38
N GLY A 24 -14.74 -7.31 27.83
CA GLY A 24 -15.09 -7.45 29.24
C GLY A 24 -14.66 -6.26 30.12
N ALA A 25 -14.49 -6.47 31.44
CA ALA A 25 -14.13 -5.41 32.36
C ALA A 25 -12.64 -5.00 32.24
N ALA A 26 -12.37 -3.70 32.33
CA ALA A 26 -11.01 -3.18 32.39
C ALA A 26 -10.36 -3.44 33.76
N ILE A 27 -9.03 -3.55 33.78
CA ILE A 27 -8.25 -3.61 35.01
C ILE A 27 -8.37 -2.25 35.71
N GLY A 28 -8.89 -2.24 36.94
CA GLY A 28 -9.05 -1.02 37.72
C GLY A 28 -7.70 -0.32 37.95
N GLY A 29 -7.72 1.01 37.92
CA GLY A 29 -6.51 1.84 37.95
C GLY A 29 -5.86 2.06 36.58
N LEU A 30 -6.15 1.22 35.57
CA LEU A 30 -5.71 1.43 34.19
C LEU A 30 -6.84 1.99 33.33
N VAL A 31 -6.51 2.97 32.50
CA VAL A 31 -7.41 3.60 31.54
C VAL A 31 -7.08 3.08 30.14
N SER A 32 -8.07 2.46 29.48
CA SER A 32 -7.93 1.94 28.11
C SER A 32 -7.58 3.07 27.14
N GLY A 33 -6.58 2.84 26.30
CA GLY A 33 -6.04 3.80 25.35
C GLY A 33 -4.89 4.66 25.89
N GLN A 34 -4.65 4.69 27.20
CA GLN A 34 -3.55 5.46 27.80
C GLN A 34 -2.21 4.73 27.69
N SER A 35 -1.13 5.52 27.61
CA SER A 35 0.24 5.03 27.65
C SER A 35 0.80 5.03 29.07
N TYR A 36 1.60 4.00 29.36
CA TYR A 36 2.27 3.76 30.63
C TYR A 36 3.73 3.42 30.38
N THR A 37 4.58 3.91 31.27
CA THR A 37 5.94 3.44 31.42
C THR A 37 5.93 2.12 32.18
N LEU A 38 6.52 1.07 31.61
CA LEU A 38 6.67 -0.25 32.20
C LEU A 38 8.05 -0.37 32.83
N HIS A 39 8.09 -0.68 34.12
CA HIS A 39 9.29 -1.05 34.85
C HIS A 39 9.26 -2.54 35.19
N TYR A 40 10.39 -3.21 34.98
CA TYR A 40 10.58 -4.59 35.41
C TYR A 40 10.95 -4.59 36.90
N LEU A 41 10.20 -5.32 37.72
CA LEU A 41 10.56 -5.50 39.13
C LEU A 41 11.34 -6.80 39.31
N ASP A 42 10.88 -7.89 38.71
CA ASP A 42 11.53 -9.20 38.73
C ASP A 42 10.94 -10.17 37.69
N ALA A 43 11.42 -11.42 37.75
CA ALA A 43 11.03 -12.56 36.92
C ALA A 43 9.54 -12.94 36.92
N ALA A 44 8.68 -12.29 37.69
CA ALA A 44 7.23 -12.50 37.66
C ALA A 44 6.42 -11.20 37.69
N ARG A 45 7.05 -10.05 37.97
CA ARG A 45 6.35 -8.80 38.27
C ARG A 45 6.83 -7.63 37.43
N ILE A 46 5.86 -6.87 36.95
CA ILE A 46 6.05 -5.57 36.31
C ILE A 46 5.32 -4.50 37.14
N GLN A 47 5.73 -3.24 36.96
CA GLN A 47 5.03 -2.09 37.52
C GLN A 47 4.81 -1.04 36.44
N LEU A 48 3.60 -0.50 36.38
CA LEU A 48 3.20 0.51 35.41
C LEU A 48 3.17 1.88 36.08
N TYR A 49 3.65 2.89 35.37
CA TYR A 49 3.62 4.29 35.76
C TYR A 49 2.93 5.07 34.64
N PRO A 50 2.00 6.00 34.91
CA PRO A 50 1.58 6.94 33.88
C PRO A 50 2.80 7.64 33.28
N VAL A 51 2.84 7.78 31.95
CA VAL A 51 4.00 8.40 31.28
C VAL A 51 4.29 9.78 31.86
N GLY A 52 5.55 10.04 32.21
CA GLY A 52 5.99 11.30 32.82
C GLY A 52 5.81 11.40 34.33
N THR A 53 5.40 10.32 35.00
CA THR A 53 5.22 10.29 36.47
C THR A 53 6.16 9.29 37.14
N THR A 54 6.36 9.46 38.45
CA THR A 54 7.17 8.55 39.29
C THR A 54 6.32 7.74 40.27
N THR A 55 5.01 7.97 40.29
CA THR A 55 4.06 7.25 41.14
C THR A 55 3.46 6.07 40.38
N PRO A 56 3.57 4.84 40.89
CA PRO A 56 3.04 3.67 40.19
C PRO A 56 1.51 3.64 40.21
N VAL A 57 0.92 3.03 39.18
CA VAL A 57 -0.52 2.79 39.12
C VAL A 57 -0.94 1.81 40.22
N ALA A 58 -1.88 2.22 41.05
CA ALA A 58 -2.57 1.31 41.96
C ALA A 58 -3.60 0.49 41.17
N ILE A 59 -3.26 -0.75 40.84
CA ILE A 59 -4.17 -1.68 40.19
C ILE A 59 -5.25 -2.16 41.17
N SER A 60 -6.47 -2.30 40.68
CA SER A 60 -7.62 -2.74 41.48
C SER A 60 -8.62 -3.55 40.64
N GLY A 61 -9.56 -4.21 41.31
CA GLY A 61 -10.56 -5.07 40.67
C GLY A 61 -10.08 -6.49 40.39
N THR A 62 -10.99 -7.34 39.93
CA THR A 62 -10.72 -8.74 39.57
C THR A 62 -11.32 -9.00 38.19
N PRO A 63 -10.51 -9.03 37.12
CA PRO A 63 -10.99 -9.36 35.79
C PRO A 63 -11.59 -10.77 35.78
N GLY A 64 -12.73 -10.93 35.12
CA GLY A 64 -13.33 -12.23 34.88
C GLY A 64 -12.55 -13.05 33.85
N VAL A 65 -12.81 -14.35 33.79
CA VAL A 65 -12.13 -15.30 32.88
C VAL A 65 -12.31 -15.01 31.38
N ASN A 66 -13.27 -14.14 31.03
CA ASN A 66 -13.56 -13.74 29.66
C ASN A 66 -13.09 -12.31 29.33
N ASP A 67 -12.51 -11.61 30.30
CA ASP A 67 -11.99 -10.26 30.12
C ASP A 67 -10.63 -10.34 29.42
N VAL A 68 -10.46 -9.52 28.39
CA VAL A 68 -9.22 -9.47 27.60
C VAL A 68 -8.65 -8.06 27.71
N SER A 69 -7.45 -7.98 28.25
CA SER A 69 -6.68 -6.77 28.46
C SER A 69 -5.27 -6.99 27.92
N VAL A 70 -4.79 -6.05 27.11
CA VAL A 70 -3.49 -6.14 26.44
C VAL A 70 -2.65 -4.91 26.70
N LEU A 71 -1.35 -5.13 26.90
CA LEU A 71 -0.33 -4.08 26.84
C LEU A 71 0.31 -4.16 25.46
N GLN A 72 0.17 -3.10 24.68
CA GLN A 72 0.69 -3.02 23.32
C GLN A 72 1.88 -2.07 23.28
N GLN A 73 2.77 -2.21 22.30
CA GLN A 73 3.87 -1.27 22.12
C GLN A 73 3.33 0.11 21.74
N ASN A 74 3.79 1.18 22.41
CA ASN A 74 3.45 2.54 22.02
C ASN A 74 4.47 3.06 20.99
N ILE A 75 4.14 2.94 19.70
CA ILE A 75 4.99 3.42 18.60
C ILE A 75 4.72 4.89 18.22
N ASN A 76 4.08 5.66 19.11
CA ASN A 76 3.72 7.07 18.91
C ASN A 76 2.77 7.36 17.73
N ILE A 77 2.04 6.33 17.28
CA ILE A 77 0.88 6.45 16.40
C ILE A 77 -0.31 5.71 17.00
N ALA A 78 -1.50 6.30 16.87
CA ALA A 78 -2.72 5.80 17.48
C ALA A 78 -3.50 4.95 16.47
N PRO A 79 -3.87 3.70 16.81
CA PRO A 79 -4.68 2.87 15.93
C PRO A 79 -6.03 3.53 15.66
N ASP A 80 -6.59 3.17 14.51
CA ASP A 80 -7.79 3.75 13.93
C ASP A 80 -7.73 5.25 13.63
N THR A 81 -6.53 5.85 13.72
CA THR A 81 -6.31 7.26 13.37
C THR A 81 -5.86 7.39 11.92
N VAL A 82 -6.38 8.42 11.25
CA VAL A 82 -5.96 8.82 9.90
C VAL A 82 -4.69 9.67 9.99
N TYR A 83 -3.68 9.28 9.23
CA TYR A 83 -2.45 10.03 9.01
C TYR A 83 -2.32 10.35 7.53
N TYR A 84 -1.46 11.31 7.20
CA TYR A 84 -1.15 11.67 5.82
C TYR A 84 0.24 11.15 5.48
N ALA A 85 0.32 10.31 4.45
CA ALA A 85 1.56 9.66 4.05
C ALA A 85 2.46 10.63 3.26
N GLN A 86 3.75 10.67 3.58
CA GLN A 86 4.79 11.05 2.64
C GLN A 86 5.56 9.79 2.29
N VAL A 87 5.57 9.46 1.00
CA VAL A 87 6.25 8.28 0.48
C VAL A 87 7.52 8.77 -0.19
N ASP A 88 8.67 8.42 0.38
CA ASP A 88 9.92 8.58 -0.34
C ASP A 88 10.07 7.46 -1.39
N SER A 89 11.03 7.58 -2.29
CA SER A 89 11.25 6.54 -3.29
C SER A 89 11.87 5.26 -2.78
N ASN A 90 12.47 5.28 -1.60
CA ASN A 90 12.85 4.06 -0.87
C ASN A 90 11.62 3.33 -0.35
N GLN A 91 10.42 3.89 -0.54
CA GLN A 91 9.17 3.36 -0.04
C GLN A 91 9.10 3.40 1.49
N THR A 92 9.90 4.27 2.13
CA THR A 92 9.64 4.60 3.53
C THR A 92 8.42 5.50 3.58
N ILE A 93 7.44 5.09 4.38
CA ILE A 93 6.24 5.87 4.63
C ILE A 93 6.50 6.68 5.89
N ARG A 94 6.55 7.99 5.75
CA ARG A 94 6.50 8.92 6.87
C ARG A 94 5.05 9.35 7.06
N LEU A 95 4.61 9.42 8.31
CA LEU A 95 3.25 9.79 8.64
C LEU A 95 3.25 11.23 9.16
N ALA A 96 2.26 12.03 8.75
CA ALA A 96 2.00 13.34 9.30
C ALA A 96 0.56 13.42 9.80
N THR A 97 0.28 14.32 10.75
CA THR A 97 -1.08 14.52 11.29
C THR A 97 -1.96 15.43 10.42
N SER A 98 -1.39 16.07 9.39
CA SER A 98 -2.11 16.90 8.42
C SER A 98 -1.35 17.00 7.09
N PRO A 99 -2.01 17.36 5.97
CA PRO A 99 -1.33 17.66 4.71
C PRO A 99 -0.35 18.83 4.81
N ALA A 100 -0.68 19.84 5.63
CA ALA A 100 0.20 20.98 5.87
C ALA A 100 1.52 20.55 6.54
N ASN A 101 1.45 19.57 7.44
CA ASN A 101 2.62 18.98 8.09
C ASN A 101 3.47 18.16 7.11
N VAL A 102 2.86 17.46 6.14
CA VAL A 102 3.59 16.81 5.04
C VAL A 102 4.36 17.85 4.21
N ALA A 103 3.70 18.93 3.80
CA ALA A 103 4.32 20.01 3.01
C ALA A 103 5.45 20.71 3.77
N ALA A 104 5.30 20.87 5.09
CA ALA A 104 6.31 21.46 5.97
C ALA A 104 7.43 20.49 6.38
N GLY A 105 7.41 19.22 5.94
CA GLY A 105 8.40 18.22 6.33
C GLY A 105 8.33 17.82 7.82
N THR A 106 7.19 18.05 8.47
CA THR A 106 6.96 17.79 9.90
C THR A 106 6.26 16.44 10.05
N PHE A 107 7.01 15.40 10.43
CA PHE A 107 6.50 14.02 10.51
C PHE A 107 6.37 13.51 11.94
N VAL A 108 5.47 12.56 12.13
CA VAL A 108 5.33 11.80 13.37
C VAL A 108 6.56 10.91 13.53
N THR A 109 7.27 11.09 14.64
CA THR A 109 8.36 10.21 15.05
C THR A 109 7.79 8.88 15.54
N VAL A 110 7.98 7.82 14.75
CA VAL A 110 7.66 6.45 15.16
C VAL A 110 8.77 5.96 16.09
N ALA A 111 8.41 5.57 17.31
CA ALA A 111 9.40 5.04 18.26
C ALA A 111 9.84 3.64 17.79
N ALA A 112 11.10 3.51 17.35
CA ALA A 112 11.68 2.23 16.99
C ALA A 112 12.25 1.54 18.24
N LEU A 113 11.92 0.27 18.44
CA LEU A 113 12.67 -0.66 19.27
C LEU A 113 12.89 -1.94 18.45
N GLU A 114 14.11 -2.46 18.52
CA GLU A 114 14.66 -3.58 17.72
C GLU A 114 13.90 -4.92 17.85
N SER A 115 12.85 -5.00 18.67
CA SER A 115 12.04 -6.21 18.87
C SER A 115 10.61 -5.81 19.23
N ALA A 116 9.67 -5.99 18.30
CA ALA A 116 8.25 -5.73 18.51
C ALA A 116 7.62 -6.78 19.45
N LEU A 117 6.68 -6.37 20.29
CA LEU A 117 5.94 -7.21 21.25
C LEU A 117 4.93 -8.20 20.60
N GLY A 118 5.28 -8.81 19.46
CA GLY A 118 4.39 -9.71 18.73
C GLY A 118 3.16 -9.02 18.12
N THR A 119 3.18 -7.70 17.96
CA THR A 119 2.08 -6.92 17.35
C THR A 119 2.27 -6.78 15.85
N THR A 120 1.22 -7.10 15.08
CA THR A 120 1.17 -6.82 13.64
C THR A 120 0.65 -5.41 13.43
N HIS A 121 1.43 -4.58 12.74
CA HIS A 121 1.12 -3.20 12.43
C HIS A 121 0.77 -3.08 10.95
N GLY A 122 -0.32 -2.38 10.62
CA GLY A 122 -0.76 -2.19 9.24
C GLY A 122 -1.09 -0.73 8.92
N LEU A 123 -0.74 -0.30 7.71
CA LEU A 123 -1.19 0.96 7.12
C LEU A 123 -2.09 0.64 5.94
N PHE A 124 -3.30 1.19 5.93
CA PHE A 124 -4.27 0.97 4.87
C PHE A 124 -4.55 2.30 4.19
N THR A 125 -4.30 2.40 2.89
CA THR A 125 -5.07 3.33 2.06
C THR A 125 -6.44 2.67 1.82
N PRO A 126 -7.55 3.41 1.89
CA PRO A 126 -8.82 2.89 1.41
C PRO A 126 -8.74 2.75 -0.11
N SER A 127 -8.27 1.60 -0.58
CA SER A 127 -8.29 1.21 -1.99
C SER A 127 -8.65 -0.26 -2.11
N VAL A 128 -9.58 -0.54 -3.02
CA VAL A 128 -10.35 -1.77 -3.06
C VAL A 128 -9.67 -2.79 -3.98
N THR A 129 -9.45 -4.00 -3.47
CA THR A 129 -8.76 -5.11 -4.16
C THR A 129 -9.67 -6.30 -4.46
N THR A 130 -10.98 -6.14 -4.29
CA THR A 130 -12.04 -7.04 -4.76
C THR A 130 -13.04 -6.23 -5.56
N ASP A 131 -13.98 -6.87 -6.27
CA ASP A 131 -15.18 -6.20 -6.78
C ASP A 131 -15.70 -5.21 -5.73
N PHE A 132 -15.57 -3.91 -6.02
CA PHE A 132 -16.00 -2.87 -5.08
C PHE A 132 -17.48 -2.68 -5.27
N THR A 133 -18.26 -3.31 -4.41
CA THR A 133 -19.71 -3.19 -4.42
C THR A 133 -20.13 -2.10 -3.45
N SER A 134 -20.51 -0.94 -3.97
CA SER A 134 -21.19 0.10 -3.18
C SER A 134 -22.69 -0.07 -3.28
N THR A 135 -23.36 -0.16 -2.13
CA THR A 135 -24.82 -0.08 -2.09
C THR A 135 -25.24 1.37 -2.07
N ILE A 136 -26.14 1.74 -2.97
CA ILE A 136 -26.68 3.09 -3.08
C ILE A 136 -27.66 3.30 -1.92
N ASP A 137 -27.41 4.33 -1.10
CA ASP A 137 -28.24 4.62 0.08
C ASP A 137 -29.32 5.65 -0.21
N THR A 138 -28.97 6.69 -0.98
CA THR A 138 -29.88 7.81 -1.27
C THR A 138 -29.72 8.28 -2.71
N LEU A 139 -30.81 8.83 -3.23
CA LEU A 139 -30.96 9.34 -4.59
C LEU A 139 -31.52 10.75 -4.52
N THR A 140 -30.85 11.70 -5.19
CA THR A 140 -31.32 13.07 -5.35
C THR A 140 -31.74 13.29 -6.80
N THR A 141 -33.03 13.17 -7.08
CA THR A 141 -33.61 13.18 -8.44
C THR A 141 -33.58 14.53 -9.15
N GLY A 142 -33.27 15.62 -8.44
CA GLY A 142 -33.11 16.97 -9.03
C GLY A 142 -31.67 17.29 -9.47
N ASP A 143 -30.68 16.58 -8.92
CA ASP A 143 -29.25 16.78 -9.18
C ASP A 143 -28.62 15.57 -9.89
N ASP A 144 -29.43 14.59 -10.29
CA ASP A 144 -29.02 13.31 -10.89
C ASP A 144 -27.87 12.63 -10.14
N SER A 145 -27.93 12.69 -8.81
CA SER A 145 -26.83 12.25 -7.93
C SER A 145 -27.22 11.08 -7.03
N LEU A 146 -26.24 10.21 -6.84
CA LEU A 146 -26.28 9.07 -5.93
C LEU A 146 -25.38 9.38 -4.74
N THR A 147 -25.92 9.27 -3.54
CA THR A 147 -25.20 9.56 -2.30
C THR A 147 -25.12 8.33 -1.41
N PHE A 148 -23.95 8.14 -0.83
CA PHE A 148 -23.60 7.03 0.06
C PHE A 148 -23.47 7.52 1.49
N THR A 149 -24.00 6.76 2.45
CA THR A 149 -23.91 7.02 3.90
C THR A 149 -22.47 6.90 4.40
N LYS A 150 -21.64 6.12 3.69
CA LYS A 150 -20.20 6.04 3.87
C LYS A 150 -19.52 6.62 2.62
N GLY A 151 -18.38 7.30 2.78
CA GLY A 151 -17.60 7.77 1.64
C GLY A 151 -17.27 6.64 0.65
N HIS A 152 -17.26 6.94 -0.64
CA HIS A 152 -17.00 5.97 -1.69
C HIS A 152 -15.52 5.99 -2.13
N SER A 153 -15.10 4.95 -2.86
CA SER A 153 -13.74 4.82 -3.41
C SER A 153 -13.67 5.01 -4.92
N PHE A 154 -14.77 5.45 -5.57
CA PHE A 154 -14.78 5.69 -7.01
C PHE A 154 -13.98 6.94 -7.42
N SER A 155 -13.45 6.91 -8.64
CA SER A 155 -12.90 8.05 -9.38
C SER A 155 -13.72 8.32 -10.64
N THR A 156 -13.72 9.59 -11.10
CA THR A 156 -14.33 9.94 -12.38
C THR A 156 -13.68 9.14 -13.52
N GLY A 157 -14.50 8.46 -14.33
CA GLY A 157 -14.05 7.59 -15.42
C GLY A 157 -14.06 6.10 -15.09
N ASP A 158 -14.30 5.71 -13.83
CA ASP A 158 -14.40 4.30 -13.46
C ASP A 158 -15.63 3.65 -14.10
N LYS A 159 -15.45 2.42 -14.62
CA LYS A 159 -16.56 1.63 -15.18
C LYS A 159 -17.13 0.70 -14.13
N VAL A 160 -18.42 0.83 -13.86
CA VAL A 160 -19.13 0.07 -12.83
C VAL A 160 -20.29 -0.72 -13.45
N LEU A 161 -20.45 -1.97 -13.04
CA LEU A 161 -21.62 -2.78 -13.28
C LEU A 161 -22.72 -2.34 -12.31
N TYR A 162 -23.87 -1.90 -12.83
CA TYR A 162 -25.04 -1.62 -12.00
C TYR A 162 -25.88 -2.87 -11.86
N THR A 163 -26.26 -3.20 -10.62
CA THR A 163 -27.21 -4.27 -10.32
C THR A 163 -28.33 -3.78 -9.41
N ALA A 164 -29.53 -4.31 -9.63
CA ALA A 164 -30.72 -4.02 -8.85
C ALA A 164 -31.47 -5.30 -8.52
N SER A 165 -31.89 -5.47 -7.26
CA SER A 165 -32.82 -6.54 -6.85
C SER A 165 -34.28 -6.09 -6.86
N GLY A 166 -34.53 -4.79 -6.98
CA GLY A 166 -35.86 -4.19 -7.14
C GLY A 166 -36.02 -3.47 -8.49
N THR A 167 -36.93 -2.48 -8.55
CA THR A 167 -37.06 -1.59 -9.71
C THR A 167 -35.78 -0.78 -9.88
N ALA A 168 -35.26 -0.74 -11.11
CA ALA A 168 -34.07 0.02 -11.45
C ALA A 168 -34.29 1.53 -11.27
N ILE A 169 -33.21 2.25 -10.94
CA ILE A 169 -33.24 3.69 -10.69
C ILE A 169 -33.30 4.46 -12.02
N GLY A 170 -34.34 5.25 -12.21
CA GLY A 170 -34.47 6.17 -13.35
C GLY A 170 -34.26 5.44 -14.69
N SER A 171 -33.32 5.94 -15.49
CA SER A 171 -32.96 5.35 -16.79
C SER A 171 -31.85 4.29 -16.74
N LEU A 172 -31.48 3.79 -15.54
CA LEU A 172 -30.49 2.72 -15.42
C LEU A 172 -31.11 1.35 -15.72
N THR A 173 -30.29 0.47 -16.30
CA THR A 173 -30.64 -0.88 -16.69
C THR A 173 -29.85 -1.87 -15.84
N ASN A 174 -30.55 -2.74 -15.12
CA ASN A 174 -29.93 -3.80 -14.31
C ASN A 174 -28.98 -4.68 -15.17
N GLY A 175 -27.79 -4.95 -14.66
CA GLY A 175 -26.75 -5.73 -15.33
C GLY A 175 -25.96 -4.96 -16.40
N SER A 176 -26.15 -3.64 -16.53
CA SER A 176 -25.43 -2.82 -17.50
C SER A 176 -24.27 -2.05 -16.87
N TYR A 177 -23.27 -1.73 -17.69
CA TYR A 177 -22.11 -0.94 -17.28
C TYR A 177 -22.34 0.56 -17.48
N TYR A 178 -21.84 1.35 -16.54
CA TYR A 178 -21.88 2.80 -16.53
C TYR A 178 -20.52 3.37 -16.15
N GLU A 179 -20.32 4.65 -16.44
CA GLU A 179 -19.11 5.38 -16.07
C GLU A 179 -19.42 6.36 -14.94
N VAL A 180 -18.57 6.37 -13.91
CA VAL A 180 -18.73 7.23 -12.73
C VAL A 180 -18.26 8.65 -13.02
N VAL A 181 -19.00 9.63 -12.51
CA VAL A 181 -18.58 11.04 -12.40
C VAL A 181 -18.63 11.42 -10.93
N VAL A 182 -17.47 11.64 -10.31
CA VAL A 182 -17.38 11.99 -8.88
C VAL A 182 -17.67 13.48 -8.70
N ILE A 183 -18.55 13.79 -7.74
CA ILE A 183 -18.85 15.16 -7.31
C ILE A 183 -18.07 15.51 -6.05
N ASP A 184 -18.11 14.63 -5.04
CA ASP A 184 -17.41 14.79 -3.75
C ASP A 184 -17.14 13.40 -3.11
N PRO A 185 -16.58 13.28 -1.89
CA PRO A 185 -16.27 11.98 -1.27
C PRO A 185 -17.46 11.03 -1.01
N THR A 186 -18.69 11.54 -1.05
CA THR A 186 -19.93 10.80 -0.73
C THR A 186 -20.96 10.80 -1.85
N THR A 187 -20.72 11.55 -2.93
CA THR A 187 -21.71 11.80 -3.98
C THR A 187 -21.11 11.62 -5.37
N ILE A 188 -21.82 10.88 -6.21
CA ILE A 188 -21.48 10.64 -7.62
C ILE A 188 -22.68 10.90 -8.54
N GLN A 189 -22.39 11.02 -9.83
CA GLN A 189 -23.33 10.89 -10.93
C GLN A 189 -22.89 9.75 -11.85
N LEU A 190 -23.78 9.31 -12.74
CA LEU A 190 -23.49 8.27 -13.73
C LEU A 190 -23.71 8.77 -15.15
N ARG A 191 -22.90 8.27 -16.08
CA ARG A 191 -23.11 8.45 -17.52
C ARG A 191 -22.97 7.14 -18.27
N ALA A 192 -23.46 7.11 -19.50
CA ALA A 192 -23.22 5.97 -20.39
C ALA A 192 -21.71 5.81 -20.65
N VAL A 193 -21.23 4.57 -20.78
CA VAL A 193 -19.81 4.29 -21.04
C VAL A 193 -19.37 5.00 -22.33
N GLY A 194 -18.40 5.90 -22.23
CA GLY A 194 -17.92 6.72 -23.36
C GLY A 194 -18.87 7.83 -23.81
N GLY A 195 -19.97 8.07 -23.09
CA GLY A 195 -20.88 9.19 -23.31
C GLY A 195 -20.44 10.47 -22.59
N SER A 196 -21.04 11.60 -22.97
CA SER A 196 -20.76 12.92 -22.38
C SER A 196 -21.86 13.44 -21.45
N SER A 197 -23.07 12.89 -21.52
CA SER A 197 -24.23 13.36 -20.77
C SER A 197 -24.46 12.54 -19.49
N ILE A 198 -24.81 13.22 -18.40
CA ILE A 198 -25.28 12.59 -17.17
C ILE A 198 -26.63 11.90 -17.44
N ILE A 199 -26.82 10.72 -16.83
CA ILE A 199 -28.06 9.95 -16.92
C ILE A 199 -29.07 10.53 -15.95
N ASP A 200 -30.28 10.77 -16.44
CA ASP A 200 -31.44 11.14 -15.64
C ASP A 200 -31.80 10.01 -14.65
N LEU A 201 -31.76 10.35 -13.36
CA LEU A 201 -32.04 9.43 -12.25
C LEU A 201 -33.42 9.65 -11.63
N SER A 202 -34.39 10.28 -12.33
CA SER A 202 -35.75 10.65 -11.87
C SER A 202 -36.70 9.50 -11.46
N GLY A 203 -36.17 8.40 -10.91
CA GLY A 203 -36.92 7.27 -10.34
C GLY A 203 -36.91 7.22 -8.81
N SER A 204 -37.21 6.05 -8.26
CA SER A 204 -37.22 5.77 -6.81
C SER A 204 -36.29 4.61 -6.48
N LEU A 205 -35.59 4.69 -5.33
CA LEU A 205 -34.86 3.56 -4.80
C LEU A 205 -35.84 2.48 -4.31
N SER A 206 -35.69 1.27 -4.83
CA SER A 206 -36.43 0.10 -4.36
C SER A 206 -35.54 -1.15 -4.39
N GLY A 207 -35.71 -2.04 -3.41
CA GLY A 207 -34.79 -3.16 -3.22
C GLY A 207 -33.35 -2.70 -2.98
N THR A 208 -32.39 -3.58 -3.24
CA THR A 208 -30.96 -3.29 -3.13
C THR A 208 -30.43 -2.86 -4.49
N ASN A 209 -29.79 -1.69 -4.55
CA ASN A 209 -29.16 -1.15 -5.74
C ASN A 209 -27.66 -1.04 -5.50
N GLN A 210 -26.86 -1.64 -6.38
CA GLN A 210 -25.42 -1.76 -6.19
C GLN A 210 -24.64 -1.35 -7.43
N LEU A 211 -23.48 -0.75 -7.21
CA LEU A 211 -22.48 -0.48 -8.24
C LEU A 211 -21.24 -1.31 -7.93
N THR A 212 -20.86 -2.18 -8.86
CA THR A 212 -19.69 -3.05 -8.75
C THR A 212 -18.63 -2.66 -9.76
N TYR A 213 -17.48 -2.17 -9.29
CA TYR A 213 -16.33 -1.97 -10.18
C TYR A 213 -15.68 -3.33 -10.51
N GLN A 214 -15.77 -3.78 -11.77
CA GLN A 214 -15.20 -5.07 -12.22
C GLN A 214 -13.89 -4.86 -13.00
N VAL A 215 -12.84 -5.58 -12.59
CA VAL A 215 -11.56 -5.61 -13.33
C VAL A 215 -11.74 -6.50 -14.57
N PRO A 216 -11.42 -6.06 -15.80
CA PRO A 216 -11.73 -6.81 -17.02
C PRO A 216 -11.09 -8.21 -17.06
N LEU A 217 -11.91 -9.23 -17.36
CA LEU A 217 -11.55 -10.64 -17.48
C LEU A 217 -10.88 -10.94 -18.85
N SER A 218 -9.89 -11.84 -18.81
CA SER A 218 -9.10 -12.41 -19.93
C SER A 218 -7.81 -11.65 -20.31
N LYS A 219 -6.72 -11.92 -19.57
CA LYS A 219 -5.37 -11.43 -19.87
C LYS A 219 -4.44 -12.59 -20.19
N THR A 220 -4.15 -12.78 -21.48
CA THR A 220 -3.12 -13.71 -21.95
C THR A 220 -1.75 -13.28 -21.43
N VAL A 221 -1.01 -14.20 -20.81
CA VAL A 221 0.36 -13.99 -20.34
C VAL A 221 1.32 -14.57 -21.39
N TYR A 222 2.19 -13.73 -21.91
CA TYR A 222 3.34 -14.11 -22.72
C TYR A 222 4.52 -14.44 -21.79
N PRO A 223 5.51 -15.25 -22.20
CA PRO A 223 6.70 -15.48 -21.40
C PRO A 223 7.34 -14.13 -21.03
N ASN A 224 7.37 -13.84 -19.73
CA ASN A 224 7.83 -12.58 -19.12
C ASN A 224 7.00 -11.32 -19.42
N ALA A 225 5.78 -11.40 -19.95
CA ALA A 225 4.92 -10.24 -20.14
C ALA A 225 3.43 -10.54 -19.92
N ILE A 226 2.71 -9.64 -19.26
CA ILE A 226 1.29 -9.73 -18.92
C ILE A 226 0.56 -8.72 -19.79
N ARG A 227 -0.44 -9.18 -20.56
CA ARG A 227 -1.34 -8.26 -21.27
C ARG A 227 -2.08 -7.40 -20.24
N PHE A 228 -1.99 -6.09 -20.37
CA PHE A 228 -2.52 -5.14 -19.40
C PHE A 228 -2.98 -3.86 -20.10
N ASP A 229 -4.29 -3.77 -20.35
CA ASP A 229 -4.90 -2.70 -21.14
C ASP A 229 -5.25 -1.44 -20.34
N ASP A 230 -4.92 -1.37 -19.05
CA ASP A 230 -5.15 -0.18 -18.25
C ASP A 230 -3.99 0.80 -18.43
N ALA A 231 -4.27 1.90 -19.13
CA ALA A 231 -3.32 2.95 -19.45
C ALA A 231 -2.72 3.62 -18.20
N ARG A 232 -3.40 3.57 -17.04
CA ARG A 232 -2.98 4.21 -15.78
C ARG A 232 -1.79 3.53 -15.12
N VAL A 233 -1.48 2.28 -15.47
CA VAL A 233 -0.28 1.58 -15.01
C VAL A 233 0.87 1.87 -15.95
N ILE A 234 1.83 2.66 -15.49
CA ILE A 234 2.98 3.14 -16.26
C ILE A 234 4.28 2.47 -15.80
N GLN A 235 5.35 2.71 -16.54
CA GLN A 235 6.69 2.25 -16.18
C GLN A 235 7.09 2.75 -14.78
N GLY A 236 7.69 1.86 -13.98
CA GLY A 236 8.14 2.14 -12.61
C GLY A 236 7.08 1.99 -11.52
N ASP A 237 5.80 1.87 -11.90
CA ASP A 237 4.70 1.72 -10.95
C ASP A 237 4.88 0.50 -10.06
N ARG A 238 4.35 0.60 -8.83
CA ARG A 238 4.23 -0.52 -7.90
C ARG A 238 2.91 -1.21 -8.14
N VAL A 239 2.95 -2.54 -8.19
CA VAL A 239 1.75 -3.36 -8.28
C VAL A 239 1.81 -4.48 -7.25
N LEU A 240 0.75 -4.64 -6.47
CA LEU A 240 0.55 -5.80 -5.62
C LEU A 240 0.01 -6.94 -6.49
N TYR A 241 0.69 -8.08 -6.46
CA TYR A 241 0.14 -9.31 -7.02
C TYR A 241 -0.57 -10.10 -5.92
N SER A 242 -1.79 -10.52 -6.20
CA SER A 242 -2.53 -11.45 -5.34
C SER A 242 -3.10 -12.61 -6.16
N LYS A 243 -3.31 -13.74 -5.52
CA LYS A 243 -4.00 -14.89 -6.09
C LYS A 243 -4.93 -15.54 -5.08
N ASP A 244 -5.97 -16.20 -5.55
CA ASP A 244 -6.79 -17.07 -4.70
C ASP A 244 -5.93 -18.27 -4.25
N PRO A 245 -5.66 -18.44 -2.95
CA PRO A 245 -4.81 -19.52 -2.47
C PRO A 245 -5.42 -20.91 -2.69
N SER A 246 -6.73 -21.00 -2.93
CA SER A 246 -7.48 -22.25 -3.05
C SER A 246 -7.65 -22.75 -4.49
N THR A 247 -7.57 -21.85 -5.48
CA THR A 247 -7.89 -22.18 -6.88
C THR A 247 -6.81 -21.78 -7.88
N ALA A 248 -5.97 -20.79 -7.55
CA ALA A 248 -5.05 -20.19 -8.51
C ALA A 248 -3.73 -20.95 -8.62
N SER A 249 -3.44 -21.44 -9.84
CA SER A 249 -2.16 -22.05 -10.18
C SER A 249 -1.00 -21.06 -10.01
N SER A 250 0.22 -21.53 -9.71
CA SER A 250 1.36 -20.61 -9.66
C SER A 250 1.70 -20.09 -11.06
N ILE A 251 1.91 -18.78 -11.19
CA ILE A 251 2.41 -18.15 -12.42
C ILE A 251 3.84 -17.59 -12.29
N GLY A 252 4.57 -18.03 -11.26
CA GLY A 252 5.94 -17.56 -10.99
C GLY A 252 6.00 -16.25 -10.20
N LEU A 253 4.84 -15.69 -9.84
CA LEU A 253 4.70 -14.58 -8.90
C LEU A 253 4.32 -15.11 -7.51
N VAL A 254 4.81 -14.44 -6.48
CA VAL A 254 4.56 -14.77 -5.07
C VAL A 254 3.35 -13.97 -4.58
N ASP A 255 2.35 -14.66 -4.07
CA ASP A 255 1.14 -14.03 -3.53
C ASP A 255 1.45 -12.98 -2.46
N GLY A 256 0.72 -11.87 -2.47
CA GLY A 256 0.93 -10.75 -1.54
C GLY A 256 2.21 -9.95 -1.80
N THR A 257 2.96 -10.23 -2.87
CA THR A 257 4.23 -9.55 -3.16
C THR A 257 4.03 -8.34 -4.06
N ILE A 258 4.74 -7.27 -3.72
CA ILE A 258 4.76 -6.03 -4.51
C ILE A 258 5.88 -6.12 -5.54
N TYR A 259 5.52 -5.90 -6.80
CA TYR A 259 6.44 -5.84 -7.92
C TYR A 259 6.47 -4.44 -8.53
N ARG A 260 7.47 -4.20 -9.36
CA ARG A 260 7.63 -2.99 -10.17
C ARG A 260 7.30 -3.28 -11.63
N VAL A 261 6.66 -2.32 -12.27
CA VAL A 261 6.21 -2.41 -13.66
C VAL A 261 7.32 -1.98 -14.62
N VAL A 262 7.61 -2.83 -15.60
CA VAL A 262 8.30 -2.47 -16.84
C VAL A 262 7.26 -2.50 -17.95
N ARG A 263 7.12 -1.41 -18.72
CA ARG A 263 6.08 -1.32 -19.74
C ARG A 263 6.68 -1.36 -21.15
N PRO A 264 6.87 -2.54 -21.77
CA PRO A 264 7.42 -2.65 -23.11
C PRO A 264 6.46 -2.19 -24.22
N SER A 265 5.14 -2.16 -23.96
CA SER A 265 4.15 -1.63 -24.90
C SER A 265 2.91 -1.10 -24.17
N SER A 266 2.03 -0.40 -24.89
CA SER A 266 0.76 0.11 -24.36
C SER A 266 -0.16 -0.99 -23.81
N THR A 267 -0.02 -2.22 -24.30
CA THR A 267 -0.88 -3.35 -23.97
C THR A 267 -0.19 -4.42 -23.13
N HIS A 268 1.09 -4.27 -22.78
CA HIS A 268 1.85 -5.26 -22.02
C HIS A 268 2.69 -4.64 -20.93
N ILE A 269 2.70 -5.29 -19.77
CA ILE A 269 3.63 -5.02 -18.67
C ILE A 269 4.52 -6.25 -18.43
N GLN A 270 5.66 -6.04 -17.82
CA GLN A 270 6.52 -7.06 -17.23
C GLN A 270 6.80 -6.67 -15.79
N LEU A 271 7.17 -7.62 -14.97
CA LEU A 271 7.39 -7.40 -13.55
C LEU A 271 8.86 -7.62 -13.18
N VAL A 272 9.33 -6.79 -12.26
CA VAL A 272 10.65 -6.89 -11.62
C VAL A 272 10.52 -6.65 -10.13
N GLU A 273 11.49 -7.09 -9.34
CA GLU A 273 11.49 -6.85 -7.89
C GLU A 273 11.82 -5.38 -7.57
N LYS A 274 12.80 -4.81 -8.28
CA LYS A 274 13.28 -3.45 -8.05
C LYS A 274 13.44 -2.68 -9.36
N TYR A 275 13.17 -1.38 -9.29
CA TYR A 275 13.23 -0.45 -10.41
C TYR A 275 13.53 0.94 -9.87
N ALA A 276 14.45 1.67 -10.51
CA ALA A 276 14.76 3.04 -10.18
C ALA A 276 15.14 3.86 -11.42
N ASP A 277 14.55 5.05 -11.54
CA ASP A 277 14.88 6.02 -12.59
C ASP A 277 16.11 6.83 -12.19
N ALA A 278 17.11 6.88 -13.07
CA ALA A 278 18.24 7.75 -12.87
C ALA A 278 17.78 9.21 -13.01
N SER A 279 18.20 10.05 -12.07
CA SER A 279 18.09 11.50 -12.18
C SER A 279 19.19 12.10 -13.05
N SER A 280 20.38 11.50 -13.04
CA SER A 280 21.51 11.87 -13.89
C SER A 280 22.55 10.74 -13.90
N VAL A 281 23.46 10.81 -14.88
CA VAL A 281 24.65 9.95 -14.94
C VAL A 281 25.87 10.84 -15.08
N SER A 282 26.86 10.65 -14.20
CA SER A 282 28.11 11.40 -14.18
C SER A 282 29.29 10.44 -14.13
N GLY A 283 30.01 10.32 -15.25
CA GLY A 283 31.06 9.31 -15.41
C GLY A 283 30.49 7.90 -15.28
N ASN A 284 30.94 7.15 -14.27
CA ASN A 284 30.42 5.81 -13.95
C ASN A 284 29.34 5.80 -12.86
N ALA A 285 29.00 6.96 -12.29
CA ALA A 285 27.99 7.09 -11.25
C ALA A 285 26.61 7.32 -11.84
N ILE A 286 25.63 6.55 -11.36
CA ILE A 286 24.21 6.73 -11.62
C ILE A 286 23.61 7.33 -10.37
N LEU A 287 23.07 8.54 -10.49
CA LEU A 287 22.45 9.26 -9.40
C LEU A 287 20.95 9.13 -9.49
N PHE A 288 20.30 8.94 -8.35
CA PHE A 288 18.85 8.88 -8.23
C PHE A 288 18.39 10.07 -7.39
N ALA A 289 17.24 10.67 -7.74
CA ALA A 289 16.65 11.76 -6.95
C ALA A 289 16.20 11.31 -5.54
N ASN A 290 16.30 10.01 -5.32
CA ASN A 290 15.32 9.24 -4.63
C ASN A 290 15.98 7.88 -4.41
N PRO A 291 16.13 7.42 -3.16
CA PRO A 291 16.92 6.23 -2.94
C PRO A 291 16.37 4.94 -3.58
N HIS A 292 17.28 4.05 -3.98
CA HIS A 292 17.11 3.10 -5.10
C HIS A 292 16.78 1.65 -4.68
N GLY A 293 16.98 1.27 -3.41
CA GLY A 293 16.69 -0.08 -2.90
C GLY A 293 17.60 -1.24 -3.36
N PHE A 294 18.48 -1.05 -4.35
CA PHE A 294 19.52 -2.03 -4.68
C PHE A 294 20.54 -2.29 -3.55
N VAL A 295 21.13 -3.50 -3.54
CA VAL A 295 22.21 -3.91 -2.62
C VAL A 295 23.50 -4.23 -3.37
N ASN A 296 24.63 -4.23 -2.68
CA ASN A 296 25.93 -4.46 -3.30
C ASN A 296 26.04 -5.88 -3.90
N GLY A 297 26.50 -5.99 -5.14
CA GLY A 297 26.59 -7.25 -5.89
C GLY A 297 25.26 -7.74 -6.47
N GLU A 298 24.16 -6.98 -6.35
CA GLU A 298 22.87 -7.37 -6.91
C GLU A 298 22.88 -7.36 -8.43
N LYS A 299 22.39 -8.44 -9.07
CA LYS A 299 22.25 -8.48 -10.52
C LYS A 299 21.18 -7.47 -10.96
N VAL A 300 21.53 -6.60 -11.89
CA VAL A 300 20.65 -5.56 -12.43
C VAL A 300 20.76 -5.48 -13.95
N VAL A 301 19.79 -4.81 -14.55
CA VAL A 301 19.75 -4.43 -15.95
C VAL A 301 19.75 -2.91 -16.01
N TYR A 302 20.82 -2.35 -16.54
CA TYR A 302 20.93 -0.93 -16.87
C TYR A 302 20.36 -0.68 -18.24
N SER A 303 19.56 0.37 -18.38
CA SER A 303 19.01 0.73 -19.67
C SER A 303 19.36 2.15 -20.06
N TYR A 304 19.79 2.34 -21.31
CA TYR A 304 20.10 3.64 -21.88
C TYR A 304 19.59 3.75 -23.32
N VAL A 305 19.52 4.97 -23.83
CA VAL A 305 19.16 5.23 -25.24
C VAL A 305 20.38 5.86 -25.92
N PRO A 306 21.05 5.16 -26.85
CA PRO A 306 22.16 5.74 -27.61
C PRO A 306 21.73 6.99 -28.38
N SER A 307 22.64 7.95 -28.52
CA SER A 307 22.42 9.14 -29.36
C SER A 307 22.05 8.74 -30.79
N GLY A 308 21.10 9.44 -31.40
CA GLY A 308 20.62 9.19 -32.76
C GLY A 308 19.69 7.98 -32.91
N THR A 309 19.27 7.36 -31.80
CA THR A 309 18.34 6.22 -31.80
C THR A 309 17.10 6.48 -30.94
N PHE A 310 16.05 5.69 -31.20
CA PHE A 310 14.84 5.63 -30.38
C PHE A 310 14.73 4.32 -29.59
N GLY A 311 15.67 3.39 -29.78
CA GLY A 311 15.67 2.09 -29.12
C GLY A 311 16.43 2.13 -27.79
N ARG A 312 15.83 1.57 -26.73
CA ARG A 312 16.56 1.30 -25.49
C ARG A 312 17.48 0.10 -25.68
N VAL A 313 18.71 0.24 -25.23
CA VAL A 313 19.67 -0.85 -25.06
C VAL A 313 19.66 -1.26 -23.59
N LEU A 314 19.77 -2.57 -23.34
CA LEU A 314 19.80 -3.19 -22.02
C LEU A 314 21.16 -3.83 -21.78
N VAL A 315 21.75 -3.58 -20.61
CA VAL A 315 23.05 -4.10 -20.21
C VAL A 315 22.90 -4.81 -18.87
N ASP A 316 23.18 -6.10 -18.83
CA ASP A 316 23.29 -6.86 -17.60
C ASP A 316 24.55 -6.42 -16.83
N ALA A 317 24.39 -6.16 -15.54
CA ALA A 317 25.46 -5.72 -14.66
C ALA A 317 25.19 -6.12 -13.20
N TYR A 318 26.09 -5.72 -12.31
CA TYR A 318 25.97 -5.88 -10.87
C TYR A 318 26.11 -4.52 -10.17
N ALA A 319 25.23 -4.23 -9.22
CA ALA A 319 25.21 -2.96 -8.52
C ALA A 319 26.40 -2.84 -7.55
N ILE A 320 27.13 -1.72 -7.63
CA ILE A 320 28.05 -1.25 -6.60
C ILE A 320 27.33 -0.11 -5.87
N VAL A 321 26.92 -0.34 -4.63
CA VAL A 321 26.14 0.66 -3.88
C VAL A 321 27.09 1.62 -3.17
N ASP A 322 27.13 2.87 -3.61
CA ASP A 322 27.95 3.92 -3.00
C ASP A 322 27.18 4.66 -1.90
N SER A 323 25.89 4.90 -2.10
CA SER A 323 24.95 5.44 -1.10
C SER A 323 23.52 5.06 -1.46
N SER A 324 22.54 5.41 -0.64
CA SER A 324 21.14 5.12 -0.94
C SER A 324 20.64 5.76 -2.24
N THR A 325 21.27 6.84 -2.72
CA THR A 325 20.89 7.61 -3.92
C THR A 325 21.93 7.54 -5.03
N GLN A 326 22.93 6.66 -4.91
CA GLN A 326 24.00 6.56 -5.90
C GLN A 326 24.52 5.13 -6.01
N ILE A 327 24.59 4.64 -7.25
CA ILE A 327 25.29 3.39 -7.56
C ILE A 327 26.32 3.61 -8.67
N ARG A 328 27.28 2.69 -8.73
CA ARG A 328 28.05 2.34 -9.93
C ARG A 328 27.68 0.93 -10.37
N LEU A 329 28.12 0.52 -11.54
CA LEU A 329 27.85 -0.82 -12.08
C LEU A 329 29.14 -1.59 -12.33
N SER A 330 29.13 -2.90 -12.16
CA SER A 330 30.22 -3.83 -12.48
C SER A 330 29.76 -4.87 -13.49
N ALA A 331 30.64 -5.31 -14.38
CA ALA A 331 30.37 -6.44 -15.28
C ALA A 331 30.43 -7.80 -14.56
N THR A 332 31.11 -7.86 -13.41
CA THR A 332 31.36 -9.09 -12.66
C THR A 332 30.70 -9.03 -11.28
N SER A 333 30.06 -10.13 -10.89
CA SER A 333 29.45 -10.26 -9.56
C SER A 333 30.49 -10.07 -8.46
N GLY A 334 30.14 -9.31 -7.42
CA GLY A 334 30.99 -9.05 -6.26
C GLY A 334 32.22 -8.16 -6.50
N SER A 335 32.45 -7.69 -7.73
CA SER A 335 33.56 -6.77 -8.04
C SER A 335 33.24 -5.33 -7.64
N SER A 336 34.20 -4.66 -7.00
CA SER A 336 34.17 -3.22 -6.71
C SER A 336 34.67 -2.36 -7.88
N THR A 337 35.17 -2.98 -8.95
CA THR A 337 35.61 -2.29 -10.16
C THR A 337 34.40 -1.89 -11.00
N ALA A 338 34.18 -0.59 -11.10
CA ALA A 338 33.10 -0.04 -11.90
C ALA A 338 33.42 -0.12 -13.40
N MET A 339 32.43 -0.52 -14.20
CA MET A 339 32.48 -0.46 -15.65
C MET A 339 32.26 0.97 -16.15
N THR A 340 32.73 1.25 -17.36
CA THR A 340 32.38 2.48 -18.08
C THR A 340 30.91 2.42 -18.51
N LEU A 341 30.13 3.46 -18.17
CA LEU A 341 28.75 3.55 -18.59
C LEU A 341 28.64 4.17 -19.99
N PRO A 342 27.80 3.61 -20.88
CA PRO A 342 27.53 4.22 -22.16
C PRO A 342 26.70 5.49 -21.98
N THR A 343 26.91 6.47 -22.86
CA THR A 343 26.19 7.73 -22.84
C THR A 343 24.74 7.53 -23.30
N SER A 344 23.79 8.00 -22.49
CA SER A 344 22.38 8.08 -22.88
C SER A 344 22.09 9.45 -23.48
N ARG A 345 21.04 9.53 -24.31
CA ARG A 345 20.43 10.80 -24.68
C ARG A 345 19.98 11.57 -23.44
N ILE A 346 20.20 12.88 -23.44
CA ILE A 346 19.88 13.77 -22.32
C ILE A 346 18.37 13.88 -22.04
N ASP A 347 17.55 13.66 -23.06
CA ASP A 347 16.08 13.71 -22.98
C ASP A 347 15.44 12.35 -22.65
N MET A 348 16.25 11.29 -22.53
CA MET A 348 15.79 9.97 -22.08
C MET A 348 16.77 9.42 -21.04
N LEU A 349 16.50 9.78 -19.78
CA LEU A 349 17.30 9.34 -18.66
C LEU A 349 17.26 7.81 -18.52
N PRO A 350 18.38 7.18 -18.13
CA PRO A 350 18.43 5.75 -17.95
C PRO A 350 17.60 5.29 -16.74
N TYR A 351 17.29 4.00 -16.69
CA TYR A 351 16.76 3.37 -15.48
C TYR A 351 17.57 2.12 -15.18
N VAL A 352 17.49 1.67 -13.92
CA VAL A 352 18.08 0.42 -13.44
C VAL A 352 16.97 -0.43 -12.87
N ARG A 353 17.02 -1.74 -13.13
CA ARG A 353 16.03 -2.69 -12.60
C ARG A 353 16.66 -4.04 -12.29
N THR A 354 16.04 -4.86 -11.46
CA THR A 354 16.40 -6.29 -11.38
C THR A 354 15.96 -7.04 -12.64
N PRO A 355 16.47 -8.27 -12.88
CA PRO A 355 16.00 -9.13 -13.96
C PRO A 355 14.47 -9.30 -13.97
N LEU A 356 13.92 -9.59 -15.15
CA LEU A 356 12.48 -9.84 -15.28
C LEU A 356 12.10 -11.08 -14.48
N ILE A 357 10.96 -11.03 -13.80
CA ILE A 357 10.37 -12.23 -13.20
C ILE A 357 9.94 -13.16 -14.33
N SER A 358 10.41 -14.40 -14.27
CA SER A 358 9.99 -15.45 -15.18
C SER A 358 8.57 -15.90 -14.86
N LEU A 359 7.66 -15.60 -15.77
CA LEU A 359 6.27 -16.04 -15.66
C LEU A 359 6.15 -17.48 -16.16
N VAL A 360 5.39 -18.29 -15.42
CA VAL A 360 5.08 -19.70 -15.76
C VAL A 360 3.56 -19.89 -15.83
N GLY A 361 3.10 -21.04 -16.33
CA GLY A 361 1.67 -21.37 -16.37
C GLY A 361 0.87 -20.70 -17.51
N SER A 362 -0.46 -20.82 -17.46
CA SER A 362 -1.39 -20.49 -18.55
C SER A 362 -2.04 -19.10 -18.47
N GLY A 363 -1.58 -18.22 -17.58
CA GLY A 363 -2.00 -16.82 -17.49
C GLY A 363 -2.90 -16.47 -16.31
N LEU A 364 -3.41 -15.22 -16.28
CA LEU A 364 -4.27 -14.72 -15.21
C LEU A 364 -5.73 -15.14 -15.50
N ASP A 365 -6.26 -16.10 -14.75
CA ASP A 365 -7.56 -16.74 -14.99
C ASP A 365 -8.73 -16.14 -14.16
N GLY A 366 -8.64 -14.88 -13.76
CA GLY A 366 -9.63 -14.24 -12.86
C GLY A 366 -9.43 -14.58 -11.39
N SER A 367 -8.69 -15.65 -11.07
CA SER A 367 -8.25 -16.01 -9.71
C SER A 367 -6.94 -15.30 -9.32
N HIS A 368 -6.47 -14.38 -10.16
CA HIS A 368 -5.26 -13.59 -9.96
C HIS A 368 -5.57 -12.11 -10.15
N SER A 369 -4.93 -11.25 -9.36
CA SER A 369 -5.06 -9.80 -9.47
C SER A 369 -3.70 -9.11 -9.44
N ILE A 370 -3.64 -7.98 -10.16
CA ILE A 370 -2.50 -7.06 -10.16
C ILE A 370 -3.07 -5.68 -9.89
N THR A 371 -2.82 -5.17 -8.70
CA THR A 371 -3.39 -3.91 -8.22
C THR A 371 -2.31 -2.85 -8.18
N LYS A 372 -2.47 -1.76 -8.92
CA LYS A 372 -1.58 -0.60 -8.80
C LYS A 372 -1.65 -0.07 -7.37
N MET A 373 -0.50 0.01 -6.71
CA MET A 373 -0.43 0.64 -5.39
C MET A 373 -0.36 2.15 -5.57
N THR A 374 -1.44 2.81 -5.19
CA THR A 374 -1.55 4.26 -5.06
C THR A 374 -1.53 4.58 -3.56
N ILE A 375 -0.33 4.67 -2.99
CA ILE A 375 -0.10 5.52 -1.80
C ILE A 375 0.76 6.67 -2.30
N ALA A 376 0.13 7.79 -2.61
CA ALA A 376 0.76 9.03 -3.03
C ALA A 376 1.07 9.91 -1.81
N ASN A 377 1.88 10.95 -2.06
CA ASN A 377 2.11 11.98 -1.05
C ASN A 377 0.79 12.67 -0.72
N ASN A 378 0.56 12.87 0.58
CA ASN A 378 -0.68 13.38 1.18
C ASN A 378 -1.87 12.41 1.17
N ASP A 379 -1.68 11.14 0.82
CA ASP A 379 -2.78 10.19 0.92
C ASP A 379 -3.17 9.98 2.39
N PRO A 380 -4.47 10.03 2.72
CA PRO A 380 -4.95 9.62 4.03
C PRO A 380 -4.79 8.11 4.18
N VAL A 381 -3.95 7.69 5.12
CA VAL A 381 -3.75 6.30 5.52
C VAL A 381 -4.30 6.07 6.92
N LYS A 382 -5.10 5.02 7.09
CA LYS A 382 -5.57 4.60 8.41
C LYS A 382 -4.57 3.60 8.99
N TYR A 383 -4.03 3.91 10.16
CA TYR A 383 -3.18 2.98 10.89
C TYR A 383 -4.05 2.02 11.71
N THR A 384 -3.77 0.73 11.64
CA THR A 384 -4.38 -0.27 12.52
C THR A 384 -3.30 -1.11 13.19
N SER A 385 -3.62 -1.57 14.40
CA SER A 385 -2.80 -2.53 15.14
C SER A 385 -3.71 -3.67 15.57
N VAL A 386 -3.37 -4.89 15.17
CA VAL A 386 -4.07 -6.08 15.65
C VAL A 386 -3.19 -6.71 16.73
N PRO A 387 -3.72 -7.02 17.93
CA PRO A 387 -3.01 -7.88 18.86
C PRO A 387 -2.67 -9.18 18.13
N GLY A 388 -1.39 -9.54 18.04
CA GLY A 388 -1.02 -10.84 17.49
C GLY A 388 -1.68 -11.91 18.35
N CYS A 389 -2.59 -12.69 17.76
CA CYS A 389 -2.88 -14.00 18.28
C CYS A 389 -1.60 -14.81 18.15
N VAL A 390 -1.05 -15.24 19.29
CA VAL A 390 -0.28 -16.48 19.35
C VAL A 390 -1.24 -17.55 19.80
#